data_AF-A0A1G3B0C2-F1
#
_entry.id   AF-A0A1G3B0C2-F1
#
_cell.length_a   1.000
_cell.length_b   1.000
_cell.length_c   1.000
_cell.angle_alpha   90.00
_cell.angle_beta   90.00
_cell.angle_gamma   90.00
#
_symmetry.space_group_name_H-M   'P 1'
#
loop_
_entity.id
_entity.type
_entity.pdbx_description
1 polymer ?
#
loop_
_entity_poly.entity_id
_entity_poly.type
_entity_poly.pdbx_seq_one_letter_code
_entity_poly.pdbx_strand_id
1 'polypeptide(L)'
;MITNPEWLKPKEKKCFHQISLDCIDKLVECMECIDIEEMDCDTCFKMQEILTDEIDDPEFLEFAIENFSEMFGYIAQGNINIRIHRDITGEMWFGA
;
A
#
# COMPACT_ATOMS: atom_id res chain seq x y z
N MET A 1 -4.07 35.83 23.35
CA MET A 1 -4.46 34.58 22.69
C MET A 1 -3.56 34.40 21.49
N ILE A 2 -2.72 33.36 21.48
CA ILE A 2 -1.89 33.04 20.32
C ILE A 2 -2.78 32.18 19.41
N THR A 3 -3.47 32.82 18.46
CA THR A 3 -4.07 32.10 17.33
C THR A 3 -2.95 31.90 16.33
N ASN A 4 -2.22 30.78 16.44
CA ASN A 4 -1.30 30.36 15.39
C ASN A 4 -2.15 29.85 14.20
N PRO A 5 -2.25 30.60 13.08
CA PRO A 5 -3.12 30.23 11.96
C PRO A 5 -2.70 28.92 11.28
N GLU A 6 -1.47 28.45 11.54
CA GLU A 6 -0.95 27.18 11.04
C GLU A 6 -1.61 25.94 11.68
N TRP A 7 -2.24 26.08 12.85
CA TRP A 7 -2.96 24.96 13.51
C TRP A 7 -4.37 24.72 12.94
N LEU A 8 -4.86 25.63 12.10
CA LEU A 8 -6.20 25.57 11.50
C LEU A 8 -6.19 25.03 10.06
N LYS A 9 -5.01 24.81 9.47
CA LYS A 9 -4.93 24.16 8.17
C LYS A 9 -5.11 22.66 8.38
N PRO A 10 -6.14 22.03 7.79
CA PRO A 10 -6.16 20.58 7.71
C PRO A 10 -4.84 20.14 7.09
N LYS A 11 -4.13 19.19 7.70
CA LYS A 11 -3.06 18.48 6.97
C LYS A 11 -3.75 17.88 5.76
N GLU A 12 -3.39 18.31 4.56
CA GLU A 12 -3.91 17.72 3.33
C GLU A 12 -3.58 16.23 3.38
N LYS A 13 -4.61 15.40 3.57
CA LYS A 13 -4.45 13.95 3.47
C LYS A 13 -4.11 13.63 2.02
N LYS A 14 -3.12 12.77 1.81
CA LYS A 14 -2.77 12.32 0.46
C LYS A 14 -3.99 11.61 -0.14
N CYS A 15 -4.40 12.02 -1.34
CA CYS A 15 -5.52 11.39 -2.05
C CYS A 15 -5.11 10.07 -2.73
N PHE A 16 -3.81 9.79 -2.84
CA PHE A 16 -3.31 8.52 -3.33
C PHE A 16 -1.87 8.26 -2.88
N HIS A 17 -1.46 7.00 -2.96
CA HIS A 17 -0.08 6.54 -2.86
C HIS A 17 0.23 5.66 -4.08
N GLN A 18 1.37 5.87 -4.72
CA GLN A 18 1.83 5.02 -5.82
C GLN A 18 2.93 4.11 -5.28
N ILE A 19 2.76 2.80 -5.47
CA ILE A 19 3.76 1.82 -5.06
C ILE A 19 4.96 1.95 -6.00
N SER A 20 6.15 2.08 -5.42
CA SER A 20 7.39 2.14 -6.17
C SER A 20 7.68 0.83 -6.91
N LEU A 21 8.39 0.92 -8.04
CA LEU A 21 8.82 -0.26 -8.78
C LEU A 21 9.75 -1.15 -7.92
N ASP A 22 10.59 -0.54 -7.08
CA ASP A 22 11.48 -1.26 -6.16
C ASP A 22 10.68 -2.08 -5.13
N CYS A 23 9.58 -1.53 -4.60
CA CYS A 23 8.66 -2.27 -3.74
C CYS A 23 7.99 -3.42 -4.51
N ILE A 24 7.51 -3.18 -5.74
CA ILE A 24 6.91 -4.23 -6.58
C ILE A 24 7.91 -5.37 -6.83
N ASP A 25 9.16 -5.05 -7.18
CA ASP A 25 10.19 -6.06 -7.44
C ASP A 25 10.48 -6.92 -6.20
N LYS A 26 10.57 -6.31 -5.01
CA LYS A 26 10.73 -7.03 -3.73
C LYS A 26 9.52 -7.91 -3.40
N LEU A 27 8.32 -7.44 -3.69
CA LEU A 27 7.09 -8.23 -3.51
C LEU A 27 7.07 -9.43 -4.47
N VAL A 28 7.46 -9.25 -5.74
CA VAL A 28 7.60 -10.34 -6.72
C VAL A 28 8.60 -11.39 -6.25
N GLU A 29 9.77 -10.97 -5.77
CA GLU A 29 10.79 -11.89 -5.23
C GLU A 29 10.23 -12.74 -4.08
N CYS A 30 9.38 -12.17 -3.23
CA CYS A 30 8.70 -12.92 -2.17
C CYS A 30 7.65 -13.90 -2.72
N MET A 31 7.01 -13.59 -3.85
CA MET A 31 5.97 -14.41 -4.48
C MET A 31 6.52 -15.55 -5.34
N GLU A 32 7.74 -15.43 -5.88
CA GLU A 32 8.35 -16.47 -6.74
C GLU A 32 8.49 -17.85 -6.06
N CYS A 33 8.36 -17.91 -4.74
CA CYS A 33 8.45 -19.15 -3.95
C CYS A 33 7.10 -19.75 -3.54
N ILE A 34 5.95 -19.19 -3.96
CA ILE A 34 4.66 -19.42 -3.27
C ILE A 34 3.52 -19.79 -4.22
N ASP A 35 2.78 -20.85 -3.86
CA ASP A 35 1.39 -21.02 -4.27
C ASP A 35 0.51 -20.09 -3.42
N ILE A 36 -0.18 -19.14 -4.04
CA ILE A 36 -0.97 -18.08 -3.36
C ILE A 36 -1.97 -18.65 -2.32
N GLU A 37 -2.38 -19.90 -2.49
CA GLU A 37 -3.29 -20.61 -1.58
C GLU A 37 -2.64 -21.09 -0.27
N GLU A 38 -1.29 -21.21 -0.22
CA GLU A 38 -0.51 -21.64 0.95
C GLU A 38 0.59 -20.62 1.31
N MET A 39 0.23 -19.33 1.34
CA MET A 39 1.17 -18.30 1.81
C MET A 39 1.52 -18.53 3.28
N ASP A 40 2.78 -18.85 3.58
CA ASP A 40 3.26 -19.04 4.94
C ASP A 40 3.31 -17.72 5.73
N CYS A 41 3.27 -17.83 7.06
CA CYS A 41 3.30 -16.66 7.94
C CYS A 41 4.57 -15.83 7.76
N ASP A 42 5.72 -16.48 7.52
CA ASP A 42 7.02 -15.81 7.40
C ASP A 42 7.06 -14.91 6.17
N THR A 43 6.46 -15.33 5.06
CA THR A 43 6.34 -14.52 3.85
C THR A 43 5.34 -13.40 4.04
N CYS A 44 4.21 -13.66 4.69
CA CYS A 44 3.27 -12.61 5.06
C CYS A 44 3.96 -11.49 5.85
N PHE A 45 4.81 -11.86 6.83
CA PHE A 45 5.60 -10.89 7.59
C PHE A 45 6.60 -10.12 6.72
N LYS A 46 7.36 -10.79 5.86
CA LYS A 46 8.29 -10.10 4.94
C LYS A 46 7.59 -9.11 4.01
N MET A 47 6.44 -9.48 3.47
CA MET A 47 5.63 -8.61 2.61
C MET A 47 5.10 -7.41 3.38
N GLN A 48 4.68 -7.59 4.63
CA GLN A 48 4.31 -6.48 5.51
C GLN A 48 5.49 -5.54 5.81
N GLU A 49 6.69 -6.08 6.05
CA GLU A 49 7.90 -5.27 6.23
C GLU A 49 8.20 -4.43 4.98
N ILE A 50 8.17 -5.04 3.80
CA ILE A 50 8.36 -4.34 2.51
C ILE A 50 7.35 -3.21 2.34
N LEU A 51 6.06 -3.45 2.63
CA LEU A 51 5.04 -2.41 2.55
C LEU A 51 5.20 -1.32 3.61
N THR A 52 5.64 -1.68 4.81
CA THR A 52 5.87 -0.71 5.91
C THR A 52 7.00 0.25 5.57
N ASP A 53 8.04 -0.23 4.88
CA ASP A 53 9.14 0.59 4.40
C ASP A 53 8.73 1.51 3.22
N GLU A 54 7.72 1.12 2.43
CA GLU A 54 7.23 1.88 1.28
C GLU A 54 6.15 2.91 1.67
N ILE A 55 5.22 2.54 2.55
CA ILE A 55 3.98 3.31 2.79
C ILE A 55 4.02 4.01 4.16
N ASP A 56 4.36 5.30 4.14
CA ASP A 56 4.36 6.15 5.35
C ASP A 56 2.96 6.43 5.93
N ASP A 57 1.90 6.36 5.12
CA ASP A 57 0.54 6.68 5.56
C ASP A 57 -0.12 5.43 6.16
N PRO A 58 -0.47 5.44 7.46
CA PRO A 58 -0.94 4.25 8.14
C PRO A 58 -2.28 3.73 7.60
N GLU A 59 -3.16 4.61 7.12
CA GLU A 59 -4.44 4.21 6.52
C GLU A 59 -4.21 3.52 5.15
N PHE A 60 -3.21 3.95 4.39
CA PHE A 60 -2.81 3.24 3.15
C PHE A 60 -2.10 1.92 3.42
N LEU A 61 -1.26 1.87 4.45
CA LEU A 61 -0.55 0.65 4.83
C LEU A 61 -1.54 -0.42 5.29
N GLU A 62 -2.47 -0.06 6.19
CA GLU A 62 -3.54 -0.94 6.65
C GLU A 62 -4.38 -1.46 5.48
N PHE A 63 -4.80 -0.55 4.58
CA PHE A 63 -5.54 -0.94 3.38
C PHE A 63 -4.78 -1.94 2.50
N ALA A 64 -3.48 -1.70 2.26
CA ALA A 64 -2.67 -2.56 1.41
C ALA A 64 -2.47 -3.96 2.03
N ILE A 65 -2.30 -4.02 3.35
CA ILE A 65 -2.17 -5.27 4.10
C ILE A 65 -3.49 -6.06 4.10
N GLU A 66 -4.63 -5.40 4.31
CA GLU A 66 -5.93 -6.06 4.31
C GLU A 66 -6.33 -6.58 2.92
N ASN A 67 -5.83 -5.94 1.86
CA ASN A 67 -6.18 -6.24 0.47
C ASN A 67 -4.99 -6.80 -0.34
N PHE A 68 -4.07 -7.53 0.33
CA PHE A 68 -2.90 -8.14 -0.29
C PHE A 68 -3.21 -8.97 -1.54
N SER A 69 -4.27 -9.78 -1.48
CA SER A 69 -4.67 -10.65 -2.59
C SER A 69 -5.04 -9.88 -3.86
N GLU A 70 -5.67 -8.71 -3.71
CA GLU A 70 -6.01 -7.84 -4.83
C GLU A 70 -4.74 -7.21 -5.43
N MET A 71 -3.86 -6.67 -4.58
CA MET A 71 -2.57 -6.10 -5.01
C MET A 71 -1.74 -7.15 -5.77
N PHE A 72 -1.67 -8.37 -5.26
CA PHE A 72 -1.00 -9.49 -5.93
C PHE A 72 -1.65 -9.88 -7.24
N GLY A 73 -2.98 -9.75 -7.35
CA GLY A 73 -3.67 -9.89 -8.63
C GLY A 73 -3.14 -8.90 -9.68
N TYR A 74 -2.91 -7.63 -9.30
CA TYR A 74 -2.31 -6.64 -10.20
C TYR A 74 -0.87 -6.97 -10.56
N ILE A 75 -0.04 -7.36 -9.58
CA ILE A 75 1.37 -7.74 -9.80
C ILE A 75 1.47 -8.96 -10.71
N ALA A 76 0.66 -10.00 -10.48
CA ALA A 76 0.63 -11.22 -11.28
C ALA A 76 0.20 -10.97 -12.74
N GLN A 77 -0.59 -9.93 -12.99
CA GLN A 77 -0.94 -9.47 -14.34
C GLN A 77 0.17 -8.65 -15.01
N GLY A 78 1.27 -8.37 -14.30
CA GLY A 78 2.39 -7.57 -14.78
C GLY A 78 2.19 -6.05 -14.65
N ASN A 79 1.26 -5.60 -13.81
CA ASN A 79 1.04 -4.17 -13.60
C ASN A 79 2.13 -3.56 -12.71
N ILE A 80 2.82 -2.56 -13.26
CA ILE A 80 3.92 -1.85 -12.59
C ILE A 80 3.52 -0.46 -12.07
N ASN A 81 2.28 -0.03 -12.31
CA ASN A 81 1.77 1.30 -11.97
C ASN A 81 0.63 1.21 -10.95
N ILE A 82 0.84 0.43 -9.89
CA ILE A 82 -0.17 0.19 -8.85
C ILE A 82 -0.27 1.42 -7.93
N ARG A 83 -1.50 1.87 -7.68
CA ARG A 83 -1.82 3.01 -6.84
C ARG A 83 -2.93 2.66 -5.86
N ILE A 84 -2.82 3.16 -4.64
CA ILE A 84 -3.90 3.17 -3.67
C ILE A 84 -4.54 4.54 -3.72
N HIS A 85 -5.83 4.60 -4.03
CA HIS A 85 -6.61 5.83 -4.07
C HIS A 85 -7.38 6.00 -2.76
N ARG A 86 -7.67 7.26 -2.39
CA ARG A 86 -8.61 7.63 -1.32
C ARG A 86 -9.49 8.77 -1.80
N ASP A 87 -10.80 8.62 -1.67
CA ASP A 87 -11.74 9.70 -1.97
C ASP A 87 -11.96 10.64 -0.77
N ILE A 88 -12.90 11.58 -0.93
CA ILE A 88 -13.27 12.53 0.13
C ILE A 88 -14.05 11.88 1.29
N THR A 89 -14.63 10.70 1.07
CA THR A 89 -15.39 9.95 2.09
C THR A 89 -14.47 9.03 2.90
N GLY A 90 -13.26 8.76 2.40
CA GLY A 90 -12.30 7.83 2.98
C GLY A 90 -12.34 6.44 2.34
N GLU A 91 -13.15 6.24 1.30
CA GLU A 91 -13.17 5.02 0.50
C GLU A 91 -11.82 4.86 -0.21
N MET A 92 -11.24 3.66 -0.15
CA MET A 92 -9.94 3.34 -0.73
C MET A 92 -10.06 2.17 -1.71
N TRP A 93 -9.30 2.23 -2.80
CA TRP A 93 -9.26 1.18 -3.82
C TRP A 93 -7.90 1.16 -4.53
N PHE A 94 -7.54 0.02 -5.10
CA PHE A 94 -6.40 -0.06 -6.00
C PHE A 94 -6.76 0.41 -7.41
N GLY A 95 -5.83 1.11 -8.05
CA GLY A 95 -5.86 1.42 -9.48
C GLY A 95 -4.51 1.08 -10.12
N ALA A 96 -4.53 0.54 -11.34
CA ALA A 96 -3.34 0.17 -12.11
C ALA A 96 -3.32 0.85 -13.49
#